data_AF-A0A849PX70-F1
#
_entry.id   AF-A0A849PX70-F1
#
_cell.length_a   1.000
_cell.length_b   1.000
_cell.length_c   1.000
_cell.angle_alpha   90.00
_cell.angle_beta   90.00
_cell.angle_gamma   90.00
#
_symmetry.space_group_name_H-M   'P 1'
#
loop_
_entity.id
_entity.type
_entity.pdbx_description
1 polymer ?
#
loop_
_entity_poly.entity_id
_entity_poly.type
_entity_poly.pdbx_seq_one_letter_code
_entity_poly.pdbx_strand_id
1 'polypeptide(L)'
;ALIVARSVTEDLAPELEALGLGDLELREYPAFNLEEAVIQGVRAEREGALALVCAPIVSTTIEKILHIPVATIQPRESVLRAIALAASKVRN
;
A
#
# COMPACT_ATOMS: atom_id res chain seq x y z
N ALA A 1 -1.89 0.47 -10.46
CA ALA A 1 -0.62 -0.04 -9.92
C ALA A 1 -0.55 0.30 -8.44
N LEU A 2 -0.17 -0.62 -7.56
CA LEU A 2 -0.35 -0.48 -6.11
C LEU A 2 1.01 -0.76 -5.46
N ILE A 3 1.60 0.17 -4.70
CA ILE A 3 2.83 -0.16 -3.94
C ILE A 3 2.39 -1.02 -2.76
N VAL A 4 2.48 -2.33 -2.94
CA VAL A 4 2.20 -3.32 -1.91
C VAL A 4 3.44 -4.18 -1.73
N ALA A 5 3.71 -4.53 -0.47
CA ALA A 5 4.65 -5.62 -0.18
C ALA A 5 4.04 -6.92 -0.72
N ARG A 6 4.90 -7.74 -1.33
CA ARG A 6 4.64 -8.98 -2.09
C ARG A 6 3.64 -10.00 -1.51
N SER A 7 3.21 -9.82 -0.28
CA SER A 7 2.44 -10.79 0.51
C SER A 7 0.94 -10.48 0.59
N VAL A 8 0.42 -9.50 -0.16
CA VAL A 8 -0.99 -9.06 0.01
C VAL A 8 -1.80 -9.15 -1.28
N THR A 9 -1.22 -9.13 -2.49
CA THR A 9 -2.02 -9.06 -3.72
C THR A 9 -2.54 -10.37 -4.27
N GLU A 10 -1.91 -11.51 -3.99
CA GLU A 10 -2.30 -12.80 -4.58
C GLU A 10 -3.73 -13.23 -4.20
N ASP A 11 -4.24 -12.76 -3.06
CA ASP A 11 -5.57 -13.10 -2.54
C ASP A 11 -6.64 -12.00 -2.75
N LEU A 12 -6.37 -10.91 -3.48
CA LEU A 12 -7.33 -9.79 -3.61
C LEU A 12 -8.24 -9.87 -4.85
N ALA A 13 -8.01 -10.80 -5.76
CA ALA A 13 -8.77 -10.87 -7.00
C ALA A 13 -10.29 -11.08 -6.78
N PRO A 14 -10.74 -11.99 -5.89
CA PRO A 14 -12.18 -12.15 -5.61
C PRO A 14 -12.83 -10.87 -5.06
N GLU A 15 -12.13 -10.14 -4.18
CA GLU A 15 -12.59 -8.91 -3.57
C GLU A 15 -12.66 -7.76 -4.58
N LEU A 16 -11.68 -7.67 -5.50
CA LEU A 16 -11.72 -6.71 -6.58
C LEU A 16 -12.90 -6.95 -7.52
N GLU A 17 -13.17 -8.20 -7.88
CA GLU A 17 -14.34 -8.58 -8.68
C GLU A 17 -15.65 -8.20 -7.97
N ALA A 18 -15.76 -8.50 -6.68
CA ALA A 18 -16.94 -8.14 -5.88
C ALA A 18 -17.17 -6.62 -5.78
N LEU A 19 -16.12 -5.81 -5.94
CA LEU A 19 -16.17 -4.34 -5.98
C LEU A 19 -16.37 -3.77 -7.39
N GLY A 20 -16.46 -4.62 -8.42
CA GLY A 20 -16.56 -4.21 -9.83
C GLY A 20 -15.26 -3.60 -10.38
N LEU A 21 -14.11 -4.00 -9.81
CA LEU A 21 -12.77 -3.53 -10.14
C LEU A 21 -11.91 -4.62 -10.82
N GLY A 22 -12.53 -5.67 -11.36
CA GLY A 22 -11.85 -6.83 -11.95
C GLY A 22 -11.03 -6.52 -13.21
N ASP A 23 -11.30 -5.38 -13.86
CA ASP A 23 -10.54 -4.90 -15.02
C ASP A 23 -9.26 -4.14 -14.64
N LEU A 24 -9.05 -3.85 -13.35
CA LEU A 24 -7.86 -3.16 -12.88
C LEU A 24 -6.65 -4.08 -12.78
N GLU A 25 -5.55 -3.66 -13.40
CA GLU A 25 -4.26 -4.32 -13.23
C GLU A 25 -3.56 -3.85 -11.94
N LEU A 26 -3.46 -4.76 -10.96
CA LEU A 26 -2.59 -4.57 -9.81
C LEU A 26 -1.14 -4.92 -10.17
N ARG A 27 -0.22 -3.98 -9.91
CA ARG A 27 1.22 -4.20 -10.04
C ARG A 27 1.87 -3.85 -8.72
N GLU A 28 2.69 -4.75 -8.19
CA GLU A 28 3.43 -4.55 -6.95
C GLU A 28 4.80 -3.93 -7.21
N TYR A 29 5.20 -3.02 -6.32
CA TYR A 29 6.55 -2.46 -6.30
C TYR A 29 7.11 -2.58 -4.88
N PRO A 30 7.88 -3.63 -4.58
CA PRO A 30 8.42 -3.83 -3.24
C PRO A 30 9.43 -2.73 -2.89
N ALA A 31 9.35 -2.24 -1.65
CA ALA A 31 10.28 -1.29 -1.07
C ALA A 31 10.55 -1.65 0.38
N PHE A 32 11.81 -1.56 0.82
CA PHE A 32 12.23 -1.93 2.17
C PHE A 32 12.49 -0.71 3.08
N ASN A 33 12.54 0.49 2.51
CA ASN A 33 12.74 1.75 3.20
C ASN A 33 12.01 2.90 2.49
N LEU A 34 12.06 4.09 3.10
CA LEU A 34 11.39 5.29 2.61
C LEU A 34 11.92 5.71 1.23
N GLU A 35 13.24 5.70 1.05
CA GLU A 35 13.92 6.13 -0.17
C GLU A 35 13.57 5.23 -1.35
N GLU A 36 13.60 3.92 -1.15
CA GLU A 36 13.15 2.94 -2.13
C GLU A 36 11.67 3.11 -2.46
N ALA A 37 10.81 3.38 -1.49
CA ALA A 37 9.38 3.58 -1.74
C ALA A 37 9.14 4.81 -2.63
N VAL A 38 9.92 5.88 -2.47
CA VAL A 38 9.87 7.05 -3.36
C VAL A 38 10.34 6.69 -4.77
N ILE A 39 11.48 5.99 -4.90
CA ILE A 39 12.00 5.54 -6.20
C ILE A 39 10.98 4.65 -6.92
N GLN A 40 10.39 3.69 -6.21
CA GLN A 40 9.36 2.81 -6.74
C GLN A 40 8.08 3.55 -7.13
N GLY A 41 7.66 4.56 -6.36
CA GLY A 41 6.53 5.42 -6.72
C GLY A 41 6.74 6.14 -8.05
N VAL A 42 7.91 6.74 -8.25
CA VAL A 42 8.26 7.39 -9.51
C VAL A 42 8.32 6.37 -10.65
N ARG A 43 8.85 5.17 -10.40
CA ARG A 43 8.89 4.09 -11.38
C ARG A 43 7.48 3.65 -11.78
N ALA A 44 6.59 3.46 -10.82
CA ALA A 44 5.20 3.06 -11.06
C ALA A 44 4.49 4.09 -11.97
N GLU A 45 4.64 5.38 -11.70
CA GLU A 45 4.10 6.44 -12.56
C GLU A 45 4.66 6.37 -13.98
N ARG A 46 5.98 6.20 -14.13
CA ARG A 46 6.63 6.07 -15.45
C ARG A 46 6.20 4.83 -16.24
N GLU A 47 5.83 3.76 -15.55
CA GLU A 47 5.30 2.54 -16.15
C GLU A 47 3.79 2.61 -16.46
N GLY A 48 3.18 3.79 -16.28
CA GLY A 48 1.79 4.08 -16.66
C GLY A 48 0.77 3.79 -15.57
N ALA A 49 1.16 3.76 -14.29
CA ALA A 49 0.21 3.65 -13.20
C ALA A 49 -0.80 4.81 -13.22
N LEU A 50 -2.10 4.49 -13.12
CA LEU A 50 -3.17 5.50 -13.07
C LEU A 50 -3.42 6.08 -11.68
N ALA A 51 -2.97 5.38 -10.65
CA ALA A 51 -3.07 5.76 -9.24
C ALA A 51 -2.04 4.95 -8.45
N LEU A 52 -1.76 5.39 -7.23
CA LEU A 52 -0.84 4.75 -6.30
C LEU A 52 -1.52 4.55 -4.94
N VAL A 53 -1.28 3.41 -4.31
CA VAL A 53 -1.62 3.22 -2.89
C VAL A 53 -0.32 2.98 -2.12
N CYS A 54 -0.17 3.64 -0.97
CA CYS A 54 1.05 3.55 -0.16
C CYS A 54 0.78 3.73 1.35
N ALA A 55 1.81 3.52 2.18
CA ALA A 55 1.72 3.66 3.63
C ALA A 55 1.80 5.14 4.10
N PRO A 56 1.27 5.49 5.28
CA PRO A 56 1.24 6.89 5.74
C PRO A 56 2.61 7.56 5.81
N ILE A 57 3.66 6.81 6.18
CA ILE A 57 5.02 7.34 6.34
C ILE A 57 5.62 7.91 5.04
N VAL A 58 5.18 7.42 3.87
CA VAL A 58 5.66 7.87 2.55
C VAL A 58 4.69 8.81 1.83
N SER A 59 3.41 8.79 2.23
CA SER A 59 2.30 9.48 1.54
C SER A 59 2.59 10.95 1.23
N THR A 60 2.91 11.74 2.25
CA THR A 60 3.14 13.20 2.12
C THR A 60 4.33 13.55 1.24
N THR A 61 5.30 12.65 1.12
CA THR A 61 6.48 12.85 0.27
C THR A 61 6.14 12.52 -1.17
N ILE A 62 5.48 11.38 -1.39
CA ILE A 62 5.09 10.89 -2.70
C ILE A 62 4.06 11.81 -3.38
N GLU A 63 3.07 12.31 -2.63
CA GLU A 63 2.05 13.25 -3.14
C GLU A 63 2.65 14.56 -3.69
N LYS A 64 3.83 14.95 -3.23
CA LYS A 64 4.53 16.15 -3.74
C LYS A 64 5.35 15.89 -5.00
N ILE A 65 5.61 14.63 -5.32
CA ILE A 65 6.52 14.21 -6.38
C ILE A 65 5.75 13.64 -7.57
N LEU A 66 4.68 12.89 -7.30
CA LEU A 66 3.87 12.26 -8.34
C LEU A 66 2.70 13.15 -8.76
N HIS A 67 2.28 12.97 -10.01
CA HIS A 67 1.14 13.65 -10.64
C HIS A 67 -0.09 12.74 -10.74
N ILE A 68 0.05 11.47 -10.40
CA ILE A 68 -1.06 10.51 -10.31
C ILE A 68 -1.71 10.54 -8.91
N PRO A 69 -3.02 10.23 -8.80
CA PRO A 69 -3.70 10.12 -7.51
C PRO A 69 -2.99 9.17 -6.55
N VAL A 70 -2.84 9.58 -5.29
CA VAL A 70 -2.26 8.78 -4.22
C VAL A 70 -3.32 8.51 -3.15
N ALA A 71 -3.48 7.26 -2.76
CA ALA A 71 -4.32 6.85 -1.63
C ALA A 71 -3.45 6.26 -0.51
N THR A 72 -3.74 6.65 0.72
CA THR A 72 -2.95 6.23 1.89
C THR A 72 -3.68 5.13 2.67
N ILE A 73 -2.97 4.03 2.97
CA ILE A 73 -3.52 2.94 3.78
C ILE A 73 -3.60 3.34 5.26
N GLN A 74 -4.77 3.21 5.87
CA GLN A 74 -4.98 3.42 7.31
C GLN A 74 -5.44 2.10 7.99
N PRO A 75 -4.52 1.26 8.51
CA PRO A 75 -4.84 -0.12 8.91
C PRO A 75 -5.40 -0.23 10.35
N ARG A 76 -6.59 0.34 10.60
CA ARG A 76 -7.20 0.45 11.95
C ARG A 76 -7.28 -0.88 12.70
N GLU A 77 -7.85 -1.91 12.08
CA GLU A 77 -8.04 -3.23 12.73
C GLU A 77 -6.70 -3.92 13.04
N SER A 78 -5.72 -3.82 12.14
CA SER A 78 -4.38 -4.37 12.37
C SER A 78 -3.68 -3.68 13.53
N VAL A 79 -3.83 -2.36 13.66
CA VAL A 79 -3.31 -1.58 14.79
C VAL A 79 -3.97 -2.03 16.10
N LEU A 80 -5.30 -2.19 16.14
CA LEU A 80 -6.01 -2.67 17.33
C LEU A 80 -5.53 -4.06 17.76
N ARG A 81 -5.38 -5.00 16.82
CA ARG A 81 -4.83 -6.34 17.11
C ARG A 81 -3.41 -6.27 17.65
N ALA A 82 -2.55 -5.42 17.08
CA ALA A 82 -1.18 -5.24 17.55
C ALA A 82 -1.12 -4.68 18.97
N ILE A 83 -1.99 -3.71 19.31
CA ILE A 83 -2.12 -3.17 20.66
C ILE A 83 -2.56 -4.27 21.64
N ALA A 84 -3.59 -5.04 21.30
CA ALA A 84 -4.08 -6.14 22.15
C ALA A 84 -2.97 -7.18 22.43
N LEU A 85 -2.20 -7.54 21.41
CA LEU A 85 -1.06 -8.46 21.52
C LEU A 85 0.08 -7.88 22.37
N ALA A 86 0.40 -6.60 22.21
CA ALA A 86 1.42 -5.95 23.04
C ALA A 86 0.98 -5.91 24.50
N ALA A 87 -0.28 -5.56 24.77
CA ALA A 87 -0.85 -5.54 26.10
C ALA A 87 -0.83 -6.93 26.78
N SER A 88 -1.08 -8.01 26.04
CA SER A 88 -1.00 -9.36 26.60
C SER A 88 0.42 -9.77 26.99
N LYS A 89 1.45 -9.27 26.28
CA LYS A 89 2.85 -9.56 26.56
C LYS A 89 3.42 -8.83 27.77
N VAL A 90 2.88 -7.64 28.09
CA VAL A 90 3.33 -6.85 29.25
C VAL A 90 2.71 -7.35 30.57
N ARG A 91 1.56 -8.04 30.49
CA ARG A 91 0.82 -8.55 31.65
C ARG A 91 1.26 -9.94 32.12
N ASN A 92 2.11 -10.62 31.35
CA ASN A 92 2.81 -11.85 31.71
C ASN A 92 4.26 -11.52 32.09
#